data_AF-A0A1Q7DKX1-F1
#
_entry.id   AF-A0A1Q7DKX1-F1
#
_cell.length_a   1.000
_cell.length_b   1.000
_cell.length_c   1.000
_cell.angle_alpha   90.00
_cell.angle_beta   90.00
_cell.angle_gamma   90.00
#
_symmetry.space_group_name_H-M   'P 1'
#
loop_
_entity.id
_entity.type
_entity.pdbx_description
1 polymer ?
#
loop_
_entity_poly.entity_id
_entity_poly.type
_entity_poly.pdbx_seq_one_letter_code
_entity_poly.pdbx_strand_id
1 'polypeptide(L)' 'MLKQKAGYIGAIGSRKTNQNRFDALRKEGFTEEQLARVHGPIGLDLGGRGAEETALGILAEITAVRFGGSGVSMREARA' A
#
# COMPACT_ATOMS: atom_id res chain seq x y z
N MET A 1 6.31 -14.13 2.57
CA MET A 1 5.13 -13.53 1.89
C MET A 1 5.46 -12.91 0.54
N LEU A 2 6.56 -12.14 0.39
CA LEU A 2 6.98 -11.59 -0.92
C LEU A 2 7.27 -12.66 -1.99
N LYS A 3 7.72 -13.84 -1.56
CA LYS A 3 7.91 -15.02 -2.42
C LYS A 3 6.61 -15.80 -2.70
N GLN A 4 5.48 -15.41 -2.10
CA GLN A 4 4.19 -16.09 -2.21
C GLN A 4 3.20 -15.30 -3.11
N LYS A 5 2.20 -16.00 -3.63
CA LYS A 5 1.12 -15.42 -4.45
C LYS A 5 0.04 -14.74 -3.60
N ALA A 6 0.42 -13.75 -2.79
CA ALA A 6 -0.54 -12.88 -2.12
C ALA A 6 -1.16 -11.90 -3.12
N GLY A 7 -2.50 -11.72 -3.05
CA GLY A 7 -3.24 -10.78 -3.89
C GLY A 7 -3.05 -9.31 -3.49
N TYR A 8 -2.55 -9.05 -2.28
CA TYR A 8 -2.21 -7.71 -1.78
C TYR A 8 -1.16 -7.85 -0.67
N ILE A 9 -0.19 -6.93 -0.62
CA ILE A 9 0.83 -6.86 0.42
C ILE A 9 0.94 -5.41 0.88
N GLY A 10 0.55 -5.14 2.12
CA GLY A 10 0.58 -3.80 2.70
C GLY A 10 1.62 -3.68 3.81
N ALA A 11 2.22 -2.50 3.93
CA ALA A 11 3.25 -2.19 4.90
C ALA A 11 2.86 -0.96 5.74
N ILE A 12 2.46 -1.22 6.99
CA ILE A 12 2.16 -0.17 7.97
C ILE A 12 3.43 0.58 8.34
N GLY A 13 3.30 1.90 8.48
CA GLY A 13 4.34 2.80 8.98
C GLY A 13 4.49 4.06 8.13
N SER A 14 5.21 5.03 8.68
CA SER A 14 5.55 6.26 7.97
C SER A 14 6.33 5.99 6.67
N ARG A 15 6.41 6.98 5.77
CA ARG A 15 7.25 6.89 4.56
C ARG A 15 8.70 6.52 4.91
N LYS A 16 9.27 7.13 5.96
CA LYS A 16 10.62 6.82 6.45
C LYS A 16 10.74 5.37 6.93
N THR A 17 9.75 4.87 7.66
CA THR A 17 9.71 3.48 8.14
C THR A 17 9.69 2.50 6.96
N ASN A 18 8.89 2.78 5.94
CA ASN A 18 8.82 1.95 4.73
C ASN A 18 10.11 1.98 3.91
N GLN A 19 10.76 3.14 3.78
CA GLN A 19 12.06 3.23 3.11
C GLN A 19 13.11 2.36 3.82
N ASN A 20 13.23 2.49 5.15
CA ASN A 20 14.16 1.69 5.94
C ASN A 20 13.88 0.18 5.79
N ARG A 21 12.59 -0.21 5.75
CA ARG A 21 12.16 -1.59 5.51
C ARG A 21 12.59 -2.07 4.12
N PHE A 22 12.41 -1.27 3.07
CA PHE A 22 12.81 -1.65 1.72
C PHE A 22 14.33 -1.75 1.60
N ASP A 23 15.08 -0.85 2.22
CA ASP A 23 16.55 -0.92 2.23
C ASP A 23 17.07 -2.17 2.94
N ALA A 24 16.42 -2.60 4.03
CA ALA A 24 16.73 -3.86 4.68
C ALA A 24 16.43 -5.07 3.79
N LEU A 25 15.24 -5.10 3.16
CA LEU A 25 14.86 -6.19 2.25
C LEU A 25 15.75 -6.28 1.00
N ARG A 26 16.22 -5.15 0.47
CA ARG A 26 17.23 -5.14 -0.62
C ARG A 26 18.51 -5.84 -0.19
N LYS A 27 19.00 -5.55 1.03
CA LYS A 27 20.20 -6.20 1.59
C LYS A 27 19.99 -7.71 1.80
N GLU A 28 18.76 -8.15 2.01
CA GLU A 28 18.39 -9.57 2.08
C GLU A 28 18.22 -10.23 0.68
N GLY A 29 18.41 -9.48 -0.41
CA GLY A 29 18.39 -10.00 -1.78
C GLY A 29 17.01 -10.00 -2.44
N PHE A 30 16.04 -9.23 -1.93
CA PHE A 30 14.79 -9.01 -2.64
C PHE A 30 14.99 -8.07 -3.82
N THR A 31 14.41 -8.44 -4.97
CA THR A 31 14.44 -7.67 -6.21
C THR A 31 13.48 -6.49 -6.16
N GLU A 32 13.71 -5.44 -6.96
CA GLU A 32 12.80 -4.29 -7.04
C GLU A 32 11.40 -4.72 -7.50
N GLU A 33 11.29 -5.72 -8.37
CA GLU A 33 10.00 -6.27 -8.81
C GLU A 33 9.22 -6.92 -7.66
N GLN A 34 9.93 -7.57 -6.73
CA GLN A 34 9.30 -8.13 -5.53
C GLN A 34 8.89 -7.04 -4.54
N LEU A 35 9.70 -5.99 -4.41
CA LEU A 35 9.41 -4.86 -3.52
C LEU A 35 8.27 -3.99 -4.05
N ALA A 36 8.16 -3.83 -5.37
CA ALA A 36 7.10 -3.07 -6.03
C ALA A 36 5.69 -3.64 -5.78
N ARG A 37 5.59 -4.90 -5.31
CA ARG A 37 4.32 -5.52 -4.88
C ARG A 37 3.83 -5.02 -3.51
N VAL A 38 4.64 -4.25 -2.79
CA VAL A 38 4.33 -3.79 -1.43
C VAL A 38 3.77 -2.37 -1.47
N HIS A 39 2.56 -2.21 -0.94
CA HIS A 39 1.91 -0.92 -0.72
C HIS A 39 2.40 -0.31 0.59
N GLY A 40 3.13 0.81 0.52
CA GLY A 40 3.76 1.43 1.69
C GLY A 40 3.99 2.92 1.51
N PRO A 41 3.44 3.80 2.38
CA PRO A 41 2.47 3.52 3.45
C PRO A 41 1.20 2.86 2.93
N ILE A 42 0.68 1.92 3.70
CA ILE A 42 -0.56 1.20 3.39
C ILE A 42 -1.79 2.13 3.52
N GLY A 43 -2.77 1.94 2.64
CA GLY A 43 -4.06 2.62 2.67
C GLY A 43 -4.14 3.87 1.76
N LEU A 44 -5.37 4.21 1.38
CA LEU A 44 -5.65 5.46 0.65
C LEU A 44 -5.50 6.67 1.56
N ASP A 45 -5.09 7.80 0.97
CA ASP A 45 -5.04 9.08 1.67
C ASP A 45 -6.45 9.65 1.86
N LEU A 46 -7.08 9.30 2.98
CA LEU A 46 -8.39 9.79 3.39
C LEU A 46 -8.30 10.99 4.37
N GLY A 47 -7.08 11.47 4.67
CA GLY A 47 -6.83 12.59 5.60
C GLY A 47 -7.00 12.29 7.10
N GLY A 48 -7.58 11.14 7.46
CA GLY A 48 -7.78 10.71 8.85
C GLY A 48 -6.48 10.26 9.54
N ARG A 49 -6.44 10.34 10.87
CA ARG A 49 -5.26 9.99 11.68
C ARG A 49 -5.53 8.96 12.78
N GLY A 50 -6.79 8.63 13.05
CA GLY A 50 -7.18 7.62 14.02
C GLY A 50 -7.00 6.21 13.47
N ALA A 51 -7.17 5.23 14.35
CA ALA A 51 -7.05 3.82 13.99
C ALA A 51 -8.18 3.40 13.04
N GLU A 52 -9.39 3.91 13.28
CA GLU A 52 -10.59 3.67 12.51
C GLU A 52 -10.46 4.22 11.08
N GLU A 53 -10.01 5.46 10.92
CA GLU A 53 -9.78 6.03 9.59
C GLU A 53 -8.63 5.34 8.87
N THR A 54 -7.58 4.94 9.58
CA THR A 54 -6.47 4.15 9.01
C THR A 54 -6.99 2.81 8.51
N ALA A 55 -7.82 2.11 9.30
CA ALA A 55 -8.41 0.85 8.91
C ALA A 55 -9.31 1.00 7.67
N LEU A 56 -10.11 2.07 7.61
CA LEU A 56 -10.93 2.38 6.45
C LEU A 56 -10.07 2.64 5.20
N GLY A 57 -9.00 3.42 5.33
CA GLY A 57 -8.06 3.69 4.23
C GLY A 57 -7.41 2.41 3.70
N ILE A 58 -7.03 1.48 4.58
CA ILE A 58 -6.48 0.17 4.21
C ILE A 58 -7.51 -0.68 3.46
N LEU A 59 -8.73 -0.80 3.99
CA LEU A 59 -9.79 -1.59 3.35
C LEU A 59 -10.20 -1.00 1.99
N ALA A 60 -10.20 0.33 1.87
CA ALA A 60 -10.44 1.02 0.61
C ALA A 60 -9.33 0.73 -0.41
N GLU A 61 -8.05 0.78 -0.04
CA GLU A 61 -6.94 0.45 -0.95
C GLU A 61 -6.98 -1.01 -1.40
N ILE A 62 -7.20 -1.94 -0.47
CA ILE A 62 -7.33 -3.38 -0.80
C ILE A 62 -8.45 -3.59 -1.83
N THR A 63 -9.58 -2.93 -1.64
CA THR A 63 -10.73 -3.01 -2.55
C THR A 63 -10.40 -2.40 -3.91
N ALA A 64 -9.76 -1.23 -3.93
CA ALA A 64 -9.33 -0.57 -5.15
C ALA A 64 -8.36 -1.45 -5.95
N VAL A 65 -7.33 -2.00 -5.32
CA VAL A 65 -6.37 -2.93 -5.97
C VAL A 65 -7.09 -4.17 -6.51
N ARG A 66 -8.03 -4.74 -5.75
CA ARG A 66 -8.78 -5.94 -6.17
C ARG A 66 -9.62 -5.71 -7.43
N PHE A 67 -10.18 -4.51 -7.60
CA PHE A 67 -11.09 -4.20 -8.70
C PHE A 67 -10.49 -3.26 -9.76
N GLY A 68 -9.21 -2.87 -9.63
CA GLY A 68 -8.56 -1.93 -10.54
C GLY A 68 -9.04 -0.47 -10.39
N GLY A 69 -9.56 -0.11 -9.22
CA GLY A 69 -9.95 1.26 -8.90
C GLY A 69 -8.75 2.16 -8.63
N SER A 70 -8.87 3.45 -8.98
CA SER A 70 -7.81 4.45 -8.81
C SER A 70 -7.76 5.07 -7.41
N GLY A 71 -8.84 4.96 -6.63
CA GLY A 71 -8.96 5.61 -5.32
C GLY A 71 -9.17 7.13 -5.38
N VAL A 72 -9.19 7.75 -6.58
CA VAL A 72 -9.53 9.17 -6.75
C VAL A 72 -11.04 9.39 -6.70
N SER A 73 -11.47 10.64 -6.51
CA SER A 73 -12.91 10.94 -6.49
C SER A 73 -13.54 10.66 -7.86
N MET A 74 -14.79 10.16 -7.88
CA MET A 74 -15.50 9.90 -9.14
C MET A 74 -15.69 11.16 -9.99
N ARG A 75 -15.70 12.35 -9.37
CA ARG A 75 -15.73 13.63 -10.07
C ARG A 75 -14.44 13.85 -10.87
N GLU A 76 -13.29 13.52 -10.30
CA GLU A 76 -11.99 13.63 -10.98
C GLU A 76 -11.79 12.49 -11.99
N ALA A 77 -12.23 11.27 -11.70
CA ALA A 77 -12.10 10.13 -12.61
C ALA A 77 -12.96 10.24 -13.89
N ARG A 78 -13.96 11.12 -13.90
CA ARG A 78 -14.88 11.36 -15.03
C ARG A 78 -14.70 12.72 -15.70
N ALA A 79 -13.78 13.54 -15.19
CA ALA A 79 -13.37 14.79 -15.82
C ALA A 79 -12.38 14.51 -16.95
#